data_AF-A0A960J1D2-F1
#
_entry.id   AF-A0A960J1D2-F1
#
_cell.length_a   1.000
_cell.length_b   1.000
_cell.length_c   1.000
_cell.angle_alpha   90.00
_cell.angle_beta   90.00
_cell.angle_gamma   90.00
#
_symmetry.space_group_name_H-M   'P 1'
#
loop_
_entity.id
_entity.type
_entity.pdbx_description
1 polymer ?
#
loop_
_entity_poly.entity_id
_entity_poly.type
_entity_poly.pdbx_seq_one_letter_code
_entity_poly.pdbx_strand_id
1 'polypeptide(L)'
;MSRIAVVGGGIAGLAAAYELTTNHPGTDVVLLEAGPRLGGKIDTQPFAGLPVELGPDTFLARVPWAVDLCRELGLFDELVTPAETTAYLWVRGALRRLPEAHVLGVPTDVDQLAASGLVSPEAVEVARRDLDHPEGEPGHLPDGDVSVGELIRGRLGDEVLERIVDPLIGGINAGDSDRLSVAAATPQIADAARRDASLVRGLLALRAAAPPDPGTPMFYSLPGGLQRLVDAVVAA
;
A
#
# COMPACT_ATOMS: atom_id res chain seq x y z
N MET A 1 -25.07 -11.66 -29.62
CA MET A 1 -23.72 -11.80 -29.07
C MET A 1 -23.17 -10.39 -28.92
N SER A 2 -22.80 -10.01 -27.70
CA SER A 2 -22.16 -8.72 -27.46
C SER A 2 -20.67 -8.88 -27.68
N ARG A 3 -20.04 -7.94 -28.39
CA ARG A 3 -18.59 -7.90 -28.57
C ARG A 3 -18.01 -6.78 -27.71
N ILE A 4 -17.04 -7.11 -26.87
CA ILE A 4 -16.39 -6.17 -25.95
C ILE A 4 -14.91 -6.09 -26.31
N ALA A 5 -14.43 -4.86 -26.49
CA ALA A 5 -13.01 -4.59 -26.65
C ALA A 5 -12.42 -4.12 -25.32
N VAL A 6 -11.40 -4.80 -24.83
CA VAL A 6 -10.58 -4.40 -23.68
C VAL A 6 -9.29 -3.78 -24.22
N VAL A 7 -9.01 -2.53 -23.85
CA VAL A 7 -7.82 -1.80 -24.33
C VAL A 7 -6.79 -1.75 -23.21
N GLY A 8 -5.64 -2.39 -23.45
CA GLY A 8 -4.53 -2.54 -22.51
C GLY A 8 -4.44 -3.97 -21.96
N GLY A 9 -3.31 -4.63 -22.19
CA GLY A 9 -2.96 -5.97 -21.74
C GLY A 9 -2.18 -6.02 -20.43
N GLY A 10 -2.34 -5.00 -19.58
CA GLY A 10 -1.88 -5.05 -18.18
C GLY A 10 -2.82 -5.87 -17.30
N ILE A 11 -2.44 -6.09 -16.03
CA ILE A 11 -3.24 -6.91 -15.09
C ILE A 11 -4.71 -6.50 -14.99
N ALA A 12 -5.02 -5.20 -15.07
CA ALA A 12 -6.40 -4.71 -15.04
C ALA A 12 -7.22 -5.16 -16.27
N GLY A 13 -6.63 -5.07 -17.47
CA GLY A 13 -7.31 -5.50 -18.70
C GLY A 13 -7.37 -7.03 -18.81
N LEU A 14 -6.32 -7.73 -18.37
CA LEU A 14 -6.31 -9.19 -18.30
C LEU A 14 -7.37 -9.73 -17.34
N ALA A 15 -7.46 -9.18 -16.12
CA ALA A 15 -8.49 -9.55 -15.16
C ALA A 15 -9.91 -9.24 -15.69
N ALA A 16 -10.09 -8.09 -16.35
CA ALA A 16 -11.38 -7.75 -16.97
C ALA A 16 -11.76 -8.70 -18.10
N ALA A 17 -10.80 -9.07 -18.96
CA ALA A 17 -11.02 -10.02 -20.04
C ALA A 17 -11.39 -11.41 -19.49
N TYR A 18 -10.62 -11.89 -18.49
CA TYR A 18 -10.85 -13.16 -17.81
C TYR A 18 -12.23 -13.21 -17.12
N GLU A 19 -12.64 -12.15 -16.43
CA GLU A 19 -13.96 -12.06 -15.81
C GLU A 19 -15.09 -12.14 -16.85
N LEU A 20 -14.94 -11.42 -17.97
CA LEU A 20 -15.91 -11.43 -19.07
C LEU A 20 -16.00 -12.79 -19.77
N THR A 21 -14.88 -13.49 -19.94
CA THR A 21 -14.88 -14.82 -20.57
C THR A 21 -15.44 -15.90 -19.64
N THR A 22 -15.15 -15.82 -18.34
CA THR A 22 -15.53 -16.83 -17.34
C THR A 22 -16.99 -16.67 -16.90
N ASN A 23 -17.41 -15.43 -16.56
CA ASN A 23 -18.71 -15.18 -15.93
C ASN A 23 -19.78 -14.63 -16.89
N HIS A 24 -19.43 -14.32 -18.14
CA HIS A 24 -20.37 -13.82 -19.15
C HIS A 24 -20.33 -14.65 -20.45
N PRO A 25 -20.71 -15.95 -20.40
CA PRO A 25 -20.65 -16.84 -21.56
C PRO A 25 -21.47 -16.30 -22.72
N GLY A 26 -20.90 -16.33 -23.94
CA GLY A 26 -21.51 -15.77 -25.15
C GLY A 26 -21.13 -14.31 -25.44
N THR A 27 -20.25 -13.72 -24.63
CA THR A 27 -19.55 -12.47 -24.94
C THR A 27 -18.32 -12.75 -25.80
N ASP A 28 -18.20 -12.06 -26.93
CA ASP A 28 -16.98 -12.08 -27.75
C ASP A 28 -16.01 -11.01 -27.21
N VAL A 29 -14.91 -11.43 -26.59
CA VAL A 29 -13.95 -10.53 -25.95
C VAL A 29 -12.70 -10.40 -26.81
N VAL A 30 -12.32 -9.16 -27.13
CA VAL A 30 -11.06 -8.85 -27.82
C VAL A 30 -10.21 -7.98 -26.91
N LEU A 31 -9.00 -8.43 -26.59
CA LEU A 31 -8.01 -7.63 -25.88
C LEU A 31 -7.02 -7.03 -26.88
N LEU A 32 -6.77 -5.73 -26.75
CA LEU A 32 -5.84 -4.98 -27.58
C LEU A 32 -4.70 -4.43 -26.71
N GLU A 33 -3.50 -4.96 -26.89
CA GLU A 33 -2.28 -4.46 -26.26
C GLU A 33 -1.42 -3.73 -27.31
N ALA A 34 -0.86 -2.58 -26.94
CA ALA A 34 -0.05 -1.75 -27.83
C ALA A 34 1.40 -2.24 -27.94
N GLY A 35 1.94 -2.79 -26.86
CA GLY A 35 3.29 -3.33 -26.75
C GLY A 35 3.42 -4.77 -27.25
N PRO A 36 4.66 -5.31 -27.25
CA PRO A 36 4.94 -6.64 -27.76
C PRO A 36 4.62 -7.76 -26.75
N ARG A 37 4.18 -7.44 -25.53
CA ARG A 37 3.93 -8.39 -24.45
C ARG A 37 2.73 -7.99 -23.60
N LEU A 38 2.10 -8.97 -22.97
CA LEU A 38 1.09 -8.77 -21.92
C LEU A 38 1.76 -8.60 -20.55
N GLY A 39 0.97 -8.21 -19.54
CA GLY A 39 1.39 -7.98 -18.15
C GLY A 39 1.52 -6.51 -17.78
N GLY A 40 1.78 -5.64 -18.76
CA GLY A 40 1.93 -4.20 -18.53
C GLY A 40 3.09 -3.90 -17.58
N LYS A 41 2.78 -3.38 -16.38
CA LYS A 41 3.80 -3.10 -15.36
C LYS A 41 4.35 -4.36 -14.71
N ILE A 42 3.62 -5.48 -14.72
CA ILE A 42 4.14 -6.77 -14.26
C ILE A 42 5.11 -7.28 -15.32
N ASP A 43 6.34 -7.55 -14.90
CA ASP A 43 7.43 -7.95 -15.78
C ASP A 43 8.53 -8.61 -14.96
N THR A 44 8.60 -9.94 -15.00
CA THR A 44 9.68 -10.70 -14.39
C THR A 44 10.67 -11.14 -15.46
N GLN A 45 11.93 -10.74 -15.33
CA GLN A 45 13.00 -11.05 -16.28
C GLN A 45 14.14 -11.82 -15.63
N PRO A 46 14.85 -12.68 -16.37
CA PRO A 46 16.05 -13.32 -15.87
C PRO A 46 17.21 -12.31 -15.78
N PHE A 47 17.82 -12.22 -14.61
CA PHE A 47 19.05 -11.46 -14.38
C PHE A 47 20.03 -12.28 -13.53
N ALA A 48 21.25 -12.47 -14.03
CA ALA A 48 22.27 -13.30 -13.39
C ALA A 48 21.80 -14.72 -13.00
N GLY A 49 20.91 -15.31 -13.81
CA GLY A 49 20.35 -16.64 -13.57
C GLY A 49 19.21 -16.71 -12.54
N LEU A 50 18.70 -15.55 -12.09
CA LEU A 50 17.60 -15.44 -11.14
C LEU A 50 16.44 -14.66 -11.76
N PRO A 51 15.18 -14.95 -11.37
CA PRO A 51 14.04 -14.12 -11.72
C PRO A 51 14.12 -12.79 -10.95
N VAL A 52 13.97 -11.67 -11.66
CA VAL A 52 13.96 -10.33 -11.09
C VAL A 52 12.76 -9.56 -11.62
N GLU A 53 12.02 -8.94 -10.71
CA GLU A 53 10.88 -8.09 -11.03
C GLU A 53 11.37 -6.73 -11.51
N LEU A 54 10.88 -6.29 -12.66
CA LEU A 54 11.15 -4.95 -13.21
C LEU A 54 10.05 -3.94 -12.88
N GLY A 55 8.98 -4.38 -12.20
CA GLY A 55 7.84 -3.56 -11.79
C GLY A 55 7.39 -3.89 -10.37
N PRO A 56 6.12 -4.30 -10.15
CA PRO A 56 5.69 -4.75 -8.83
C PRO A 56 6.35 -6.09 -8.50
N ASP A 57 6.73 -6.28 -7.24
CA ASP A 57 7.35 -7.50 -6.74
C ASP A 57 6.41 -8.35 -5.88
N THR A 58 5.39 -7.71 -5.30
CA THR A 58 4.46 -8.28 -4.34
C THR A 58 3.08 -7.62 -4.43
N PHE A 59 2.08 -8.27 -3.83
CA PHE A 59 0.75 -7.68 -3.60
C PHE A 59 0.29 -7.92 -2.16
N LEU A 60 -0.59 -7.05 -1.66
CA LEU A 60 -1.07 -7.11 -0.28
C LEU A 60 -2.02 -8.29 -0.06
N ALA A 61 -1.67 -9.18 0.87
CA ALA A 61 -2.50 -10.34 1.23
C ALA A 61 -3.88 -9.95 1.79
N ARG A 62 -3.99 -8.80 2.46
CA ARG A 62 -5.26 -8.28 3.00
C ARG A 62 -6.21 -7.72 1.94
N VAL A 63 -5.72 -7.47 0.72
CA VAL A 63 -6.56 -6.99 -0.39
C VAL A 63 -6.99 -8.21 -1.20
N PRO A 64 -8.28 -8.57 -1.18
CA PRO A 64 -8.71 -9.92 -1.59
C PRO A 64 -8.53 -10.19 -3.08
N TRP A 65 -8.65 -9.17 -3.93
CA TRP A 65 -8.81 -9.33 -5.38
C TRP A 65 -7.71 -10.16 -6.06
N ALA A 66 -6.44 -9.91 -5.75
CA ALA A 66 -5.33 -10.67 -6.33
C ALA A 66 -5.23 -12.09 -5.75
N VAL A 67 -5.55 -12.25 -4.47
CA VAL A 67 -5.57 -13.55 -3.79
C VAL A 67 -6.68 -14.44 -4.36
N ASP A 68 -7.86 -13.88 -4.58
CA ASP A 68 -9.01 -14.57 -5.15
C ASP A 68 -8.73 -14.98 -6.60
N LEU A 69 -8.15 -14.09 -7.41
CA LEU A 69 -7.70 -14.45 -8.77
C LEU A 69 -6.67 -15.60 -8.74
N CYS A 70 -5.74 -15.60 -7.79
CA CYS A 70 -4.81 -16.73 -7.62
C CYS A 70 -5.53 -18.03 -7.25
N ARG A 71 -6.61 -17.99 -6.46
CA ARG A 71 -7.41 -19.19 -6.14
C ARG A 71 -8.12 -19.73 -7.36
N GLU A 72 -8.75 -18.86 -8.13
CA GLU A 72 -9.48 -19.24 -9.34
C GLU A 72 -8.55 -19.87 -10.39
N LEU A 73 -7.32 -19.38 -10.49
CA LEU A 73 -6.29 -19.90 -11.40
C LEU A 73 -5.51 -21.10 -10.82
N GLY A 74 -5.84 -21.56 -9.61
CA GLY A 74 -5.14 -22.68 -8.96
C GLY A 74 -3.71 -22.38 -8.50
N LEU A 75 -3.35 -21.09 -8.38
CA LEU A 75 -2.02 -20.62 -7.95
C LEU A 75 -1.91 -20.34 -6.44
N PHE A 76 -3.02 -20.36 -5.70
CA PHE A 76 -3.06 -19.94 -4.29
C PHE A 76 -2.09 -20.73 -3.41
N ASP A 77 -2.02 -22.05 -3.59
CA ASP A 77 -1.15 -22.93 -2.78
C ASP A 77 0.35 -22.77 -3.13
N GLU A 78 0.67 -22.06 -4.22
CA GLU A 78 2.05 -21.75 -4.61
C GLU A 78 2.53 -20.40 -4.06
N LEU A 79 1.64 -19.58 -3.49
CA LEU A 79 1.99 -18.23 -3.04
C LEU A 79 3.11 -18.26 -1.99
N VAL A 80 4.05 -17.34 -2.14
CA VAL A 80 5.19 -17.14 -1.23
C VAL A 80 5.11 -15.78 -0.56
N THR A 81 5.68 -15.67 0.64
CA THR A 81 5.80 -14.42 1.41
C THR A 81 7.28 -14.02 1.53
N PRO A 82 7.59 -12.71 1.62
CA PRO A 82 8.93 -12.26 1.99
C PRO A 82 9.42 -12.93 3.29
N ALA A 83 10.71 -13.29 3.32
CA ALA A 83 11.33 -13.92 4.49
C ALA A 83 11.54 -12.93 5.66
N GLU A 84 11.67 -11.64 5.35
CA GLU A 84 11.87 -10.55 6.31
C GLU A 84 10.94 -9.40 5.94
N THR A 85 10.33 -8.77 6.95
CA THR A 85 9.38 -7.66 6.78
C THR A 85 9.82 -6.39 7.49
N THR A 86 11.00 -6.39 8.13
CA THR A 86 11.54 -5.20 8.77
C THR A 86 11.95 -4.14 7.76
N ALA A 87 11.38 -2.94 7.89
CA ALA A 87 11.74 -1.77 7.11
C ALA A 87 12.74 -0.86 7.86
N TYR A 88 13.59 -0.17 7.08
CA TYR A 88 14.56 0.80 7.58
C TYR A 88 14.46 2.10 6.80
N LEU A 89 14.76 3.20 7.47
CA LEU A 89 14.91 4.52 6.89
C LEU A 89 16.36 4.98 7.08
N TRP A 90 16.96 5.55 6.04
CA TRP A 90 18.30 6.12 6.12
C TRP A 90 18.21 7.56 6.62
N VAL A 91 18.55 7.77 7.90
CA VAL A 91 18.41 9.08 8.55
C VAL A 91 19.70 9.42 9.30
N ARG A 92 20.25 10.60 8.97
CA ARG A 92 21.47 11.16 9.60
C ARG A 92 22.67 10.19 9.52
N GLY A 93 22.87 9.59 8.34
CA GLY A 93 24.04 8.75 8.06
C GLY A 93 23.97 7.33 8.64
N ALA A 94 22.80 6.87 9.08
CA ALA A 94 22.62 5.52 9.60
C ALA A 94 21.26 4.94 9.17
N LEU A 95 21.20 3.61 9.01
CA LEU A 95 19.94 2.88 8.91
C LEU A 95 19.27 2.86 10.28
N ARG A 96 18.01 3.27 10.33
CA ARG A 96 17.18 3.24 11.53
C ARG A 96 15.92 2.45 11.24
N ARG A 97 15.60 1.51 12.12
CA ARG A 97 14.41 0.67 11.96
C ARG A 97 13.16 1.54 12.04
N LEU A 98 12.20 1.28 11.14
CA LEU A 98 10.87 1.86 11.23
C LEU A 98 10.15 1.27 12.45
N PRO A 99 9.63 2.09 13.39
CA PRO A 99 8.85 1.61 14.51
C PRO A 99 7.67 0.75 14.04
N GLU A 100 7.39 -0.36 14.70
CA GLU A 100 6.26 -1.24 14.33
C GLU A 100 4.91 -0.57 14.57
N ALA A 101 4.83 0.32 15.56
CA ALA A 101 3.61 1.01 15.93
C ALA A 101 3.31 2.19 15.01
N HIS A 102 2.91 1.89 13.77
CA HIS A 102 2.54 2.92 12.79
C HIS A 102 1.39 2.48 11.87
N VAL A 103 0.79 3.46 11.18
CA VAL A 103 -0.09 3.24 10.02
C VAL A 103 0.46 4.07 8.87
N LEU A 104 0.98 3.41 7.82
CA LEU A 104 1.63 4.09 6.69
C LEU A 104 2.62 5.19 7.14
N GLY A 105 3.56 4.83 8.00
CA GLY A 105 4.58 5.74 8.53
C GLY A 105 4.09 6.69 9.64
N VAL A 106 2.79 6.91 9.76
CA VAL A 106 2.24 7.77 10.82
C VAL A 106 2.32 7.05 12.16
N PRO A 107 3.03 7.60 13.17
CA PRO A 107 3.24 6.94 14.44
C PRO A 107 1.92 6.79 15.22
N THR A 108 1.76 5.63 15.87
CA THR A 108 0.67 5.34 16.82
C THR A 108 1.16 5.19 18.25
N ASP A 109 2.47 5.27 18.46
CA ASP A 109 3.16 5.22 19.74
C ASP A 109 4.32 6.23 19.71
N VAL A 110 4.17 7.31 20.48
CA VAL A 110 5.13 8.43 20.52
C VAL A 110 6.42 8.05 21.26
N ASP A 111 6.37 7.06 22.16
CA ASP A 111 7.55 6.61 22.89
C ASP A 111 8.43 5.73 21.98
N GLN A 112 7.82 4.89 21.14
CA GLN A 112 8.55 4.19 20.07
C GLN A 112 9.12 5.15 19.02
N LEU A 113 8.38 6.22 18.67
CA LEU A 113 8.91 7.27 17.80
C LEU A 113 10.16 7.91 18.42
N ALA A 114 10.13 8.23 19.72
CA ALA A 114 11.27 8.79 20.44
C ALA A 114 12.48 7.84 20.46
N ALA A 115 12.25 6.55 20.72
CA ALA A 115 13.29 5.52 20.76
C ALA A 115 13.91 5.23 19.37
N SER A 116 13.20 5.52 18.28
CA SER A 116 13.65 5.23 16.90
C SER A 116 14.86 6.05 16.46
N GLY A 117 15.01 7.27 16.99
CA GLY A 117 16.00 8.25 16.52
C GLY A 117 15.78 8.74 15.08
N LEU A 118 14.61 8.49 14.48
CA LEU A 118 14.23 8.98 13.15
C LEU A 118 13.96 10.49 13.14
N VAL A 119 13.46 11.01 14.25
CA VAL A 119 13.16 12.43 14.44
C VAL A 119 13.91 13.00 15.65
N SER A 120 14.00 14.33 15.73
CA SER A 120 14.58 15.03 16.87
C SER A 120 13.68 14.94 18.11
N PRO A 121 14.23 15.12 19.33
CA PRO A 121 13.42 15.24 20.54
C PRO A 121 12.35 16.34 20.44
N GLU A 122 12.65 17.45 19.75
CA GLU A 122 11.72 18.54 19.52
C GLU A 122 10.53 18.10 18.66
N ALA A 123 10.78 17.31 17.60
CA ALA A 123 9.73 16.76 16.77
C ALA A 123 8.89 15.69 17.49
N VAL A 124 9.49 14.91 18.40
CA VAL A 124 8.73 14.00 19.28
C VAL A 124 7.75 14.78 20.13
N GLU A 125 8.15 15.92 20.69
CA GLU A 125 7.29 16.77 21.50
C GLU A 125 6.15 17.38 20.67
N VAL A 126 6.42 17.80 19.43
CA VAL A 126 5.36 18.23 18.50
C VAL A 126 4.35 17.11 18.25
N ALA A 127 4.82 15.90 17.93
CA ALA A 127 3.95 14.74 17.72
C ALA A 127 3.16 14.35 18.99
N ARG A 128 3.75 14.53 20.18
CA ARG A 128 3.09 14.25 21.47
C ARG A 128 1.88 15.15 21.71
N ARG A 129 1.94 16.41 21.29
CA ARG A 129 0.84 17.37 21.45
C ARG A 129 -0.43 17.00 20.69
N ASP A 130 -0.35 16.12 19.68
CA ASP A 130 -1.55 15.57 19.05
C ASP A 130 -2.44 14.82 20.08
N LEU A 131 -1.84 14.24 21.11
CA LEU A 131 -2.57 13.56 22.19
C LEU A 131 -3.25 14.51 23.18
N ASP A 132 -2.92 15.80 23.16
CA ASP A 132 -3.56 16.83 24.00
C ASP A 132 -4.96 17.21 23.49
N HIS A 133 -5.34 16.76 22.28
CA HIS A 133 -6.70 16.93 21.75
C HIS A 133 -7.72 16.16 22.60
N PRO A 134 -8.93 16.73 22.85
CA PRO A 134 -9.94 16.13 23.70
C PRO A 134 -10.25 14.68 23.33
N GLU A 135 -10.34 13.81 24.34
CA GLU A 135 -10.73 12.42 24.16
C GLU A 135 -12.22 12.29 23.84
N GLY A 136 -12.55 11.42 22.89
CA GLY A 136 -13.95 11.11 22.52
C GLY A 136 -14.62 12.15 21.61
N GLU A 137 -13.95 13.26 21.31
CA GLU A 137 -14.43 14.24 20.34
C GLU A 137 -14.06 13.84 18.91
N PRO A 138 -14.96 14.03 17.93
CA PRO A 138 -14.65 13.76 16.54
C PRO A 138 -13.59 14.72 16.03
N GLY A 139 -12.74 14.22 15.14
CA GLY A 139 -11.79 15.06 14.43
C GLY A 139 -12.41 15.72 13.19
N HIS A 140 -11.63 16.60 12.58
CA HIS A 140 -12.01 17.30 11.36
C HIS A 140 -10.80 17.39 10.43
N LEU A 141 -11.04 17.10 9.15
CA LEU A 141 -10.10 17.44 8.08
C LEU A 141 -10.44 18.84 7.58
N PRO A 142 -9.44 19.66 7.23
CA PRO A 142 -9.68 20.95 6.59
C PRO A 142 -10.65 20.85 5.40
N ASP A 143 -11.37 21.95 5.13
CA ASP A 143 -12.30 22.01 4.00
C ASP A 143 -11.58 21.79 2.66
N GLY A 144 -12.20 20.99 1.78
CA GLY A 144 -11.66 20.68 0.46
C GLY A 144 -10.86 19.38 0.40
N ASP A 145 -10.06 19.24 -0.67
CA ASP A 145 -9.16 18.09 -0.84
C ASP A 145 -7.79 18.43 -0.23
N VAL A 146 -7.51 17.79 0.90
CA VAL A 146 -6.33 18.06 1.74
C VAL A 146 -5.20 17.11 1.35
N SER A 147 -3.98 17.63 1.28
CA SER A 147 -2.82 16.79 0.99
C SER A 147 -2.30 16.04 2.22
N VAL A 148 -1.65 14.89 2.00
CA VAL A 148 -0.99 14.13 3.07
C VAL A 148 0.01 15.00 3.80
N GLY A 149 0.79 15.79 3.07
CA GLY A 149 1.75 16.72 3.65
C GLY A 149 1.12 17.77 4.56
N GLU A 150 0.01 18.37 4.14
CA GLU A 150 -0.72 19.38 4.93
C GLU A 150 -1.24 18.79 6.24
N LEU A 151 -1.93 17.64 6.17
CA LEU A 151 -2.49 16.99 7.36
C LEU A 151 -1.39 16.60 8.36
N ILE A 152 -0.32 15.95 7.89
CA ILE A 152 0.73 15.44 8.78
C ILE A 152 1.54 16.57 9.39
N ARG A 153 1.90 17.63 8.64
CA ARG A 153 2.58 18.80 9.24
C ARG A 153 1.72 19.47 10.29
N GLY A 154 0.44 19.65 10.00
CA GLY A 154 -0.51 20.29 10.91
C GLY A 154 -0.70 19.54 12.23
N ARG A 155 -0.48 18.22 12.24
CA ARG A 155 -0.68 17.36 13.42
C ARG A 155 0.61 16.95 14.11
N LEU A 156 1.60 16.50 13.35
CA LEU A 156 2.79 15.81 13.86
C LEU A 156 4.10 16.51 13.50
N GLY A 157 4.04 17.59 12.71
CA GLY A 157 5.18 18.42 12.34
C GLY A 157 5.98 17.91 11.13
N ASP A 158 6.87 18.78 10.65
CA ASP A 158 7.65 18.56 9.42
C ASP A 158 8.53 17.31 9.45
N GLU A 159 9.24 17.06 10.56
CA GLU A 159 10.19 15.95 10.58
C GLU A 159 9.51 14.58 10.50
N VAL A 160 8.29 14.44 11.05
CA VAL A 160 7.53 13.19 10.95
C VAL A 160 7.10 12.97 9.50
N LEU A 161 6.65 14.03 8.82
CA LEU A 161 6.35 13.95 7.40
C LEU A 161 7.60 13.59 6.59
N GLU A 162 8.60 14.46 6.60
CA GLU A 162 9.75 14.41 5.69
C GLU A 162 10.62 13.16 5.88
N ARG A 163 10.73 12.66 7.11
CA ARG A 163 11.65 11.55 7.41
C ARG A 163 10.99 10.19 7.47
N ILE A 164 9.66 10.13 7.63
CA ILE A 164 8.95 8.86 7.85
C ILE A 164 7.79 8.71 6.89
N VAL A 165 6.85 9.65 6.88
CA VAL A 165 5.60 9.49 6.12
C VAL A 165 5.84 9.65 4.62
N ASP A 166 6.56 10.68 4.19
CA ASP A 166 6.81 10.93 2.77
C ASP A 166 7.67 9.83 2.11
N PRO A 167 8.77 9.35 2.71
CA PRO A 167 9.53 8.23 2.13
C PRO A 167 8.69 6.96 1.93
N LEU A 168 7.69 6.73 2.78
CA LEU A 168 6.84 5.56 2.68
C LEU A 168 5.66 5.76 1.72
N ILE A 169 4.87 6.81 1.92
CA ILE A 169 3.67 7.09 1.12
C ILE A 169 4.04 7.60 -0.26
N GLY A 170 5.00 8.52 -0.33
CA GLY A 170 5.61 8.96 -1.58
C GLY A 170 6.33 7.81 -2.30
N GLY A 171 6.98 6.91 -1.57
CA GLY A 171 7.59 5.70 -2.12
C GLY A 171 6.58 4.75 -2.80
N ILE A 172 5.43 4.50 -2.18
CA ILE A 172 4.36 3.66 -2.74
C ILE A 172 3.77 4.29 -4.02
N ASN A 173 3.61 5.61 -4.03
CA ASN A 173 2.93 6.33 -5.12
C ASN A 173 3.90 6.90 -6.17
N ALA A 174 5.22 6.76 -5.95
CA ALA A 174 6.27 7.48 -6.67
C ALA A 174 5.97 8.99 -6.81
N GLY A 175 5.48 9.58 -5.72
CA GLY A 175 4.90 10.93 -5.71
C GLY A 175 5.32 11.76 -4.51
N ASP A 176 4.92 13.03 -4.54
CA ASP A 176 5.17 14.01 -3.49
C ASP A 176 3.96 14.05 -2.54
N SER A 177 4.16 13.74 -1.25
CA SER A 177 3.07 13.72 -0.27
C SER A 177 2.39 15.07 -0.08
N ASP A 178 3.04 16.18 -0.47
CA ASP A 178 2.41 17.51 -0.49
C ASP A 178 1.34 17.67 -1.57
N ARG A 179 1.28 16.74 -2.53
CA ARG A 179 0.36 16.78 -3.66
C ARG A 179 -0.58 15.58 -3.70
N LEU A 180 -0.40 14.62 -2.80
CA LEU A 180 -1.26 13.44 -2.68
C LEU A 180 -2.46 13.76 -1.80
N SER A 181 -3.67 13.60 -2.33
CA SER A 181 -4.91 13.68 -1.56
C SER A 181 -4.92 12.66 -0.43
N VAL A 182 -5.18 13.09 0.81
CA VAL A 182 -5.34 12.18 1.96
C VAL A 182 -6.49 11.21 1.72
N ALA A 183 -7.59 11.69 1.15
CA ALA A 183 -8.79 10.89 0.93
C ALA A 183 -8.57 9.80 -0.14
N ALA A 184 -7.84 10.12 -1.20
CA ALA A 184 -7.60 9.17 -2.30
C ALA A 184 -6.43 8.23 -2.01
N ALA A 185 -5.30 8.75 -1.51
CA ALA A 185 -4.08 7.97 -1.32
C ALA A 185 -4.06 7.19 0.01
N THR A 186 -4.72 7.72 1.04
CA THR A 186 -4.60 7.22 2.42
C THR A 186 -5.94 7.24 3.16
N PRO A 187 -6.99 6.58 2.65
CA PRO A 187 -8.34 6.67 3.21
C PRO A 187 -8.41 6.29 4.70
N GLN A 188 -7.57 5.37 5.16
CA GLN A 188 -7.47 4.99 6.59
C GLN A 188 -6.97 6.13 7.49
N ILE A 189 -6.07 7.00 6.99
CA ILE A 189 -5.60 8.19 7.71
C ILE A 189 -6.71 9.25 7.71
N ALA A 190 -7.39 9.43 6.56
CA ALA A 190 -8.54 10.33 6.44
C ALA A 190 -9.63 9.97 7.46
N ASP A 191 -9.96 8.69 7.53
CA ASP A 191 -10.97 8.14 8.42
C ASP A 191 -10.59 8.30 9.90
N ALA A 192 -9.33 8.02 10.25
CA ALA A 192 -8.85 8.21 11.62
C ALA A 192 -8.92 9.69 12.04
N ALA A 193 -8.48 10.60 11.17
CA ALA A 193 -8.53 12.05 11.40
C ALA A 193 -9.96 12.62 11.52
N ARG A 194 -10.97 11.94 10.99
CA ARG A 194 -12.39 12.32 11.17
C ARG A 194 -13.00 11.71 12.43
N ARG A 195 -12.59 10.50 12.81
CA ARG A 195 -13.17 9.77 13.94
C ARG A 195 -12.70 10.29 15.29
N ASP A 196 -11.48 10.81 15.37
CA ASP A 196 -10.87 11.27 16.61
C ASP A 196 -10.17 12.62 16.42
N ALA A 197 -10.31 13.51 17.39
CA ALA A 197 -9.65 14.81 17.40
C ALA A 197 -8.11 14.70 17.42
N SER A 198 -7.58 13.60 17.99
CA SER A 198 -6.17 13.19 17.90
C SER A 198 -5.96 12.19 16.77
N LEU A 199 -5.07 12.51 15.83
CA LEU A 199 -4.72 11.59 14.74
C LEU A 199 -4.06 10.31 15.26
N VAL A 200 -3.15 10.43 16.23
CA VAL A 200 -2.43 9.29 16.83
C VAL A 200 -3.43 8.35 17.51
N ARG A 201 -4.38 8.88 18.28
CA ARG A 201 -5.41 8.09 18.96
C ARG A 201 -6.36 7.42 17.96
N GLY A 202 -6.81 8.15 16.94
CA GLY A 202 -7.68 7.60 15.88
C GLY A 202 -7.01 6.44 15.13
N LEU A 203 -5.73 6.55 14.81
CA LEU A 203 -4.96 5.49 14.17
C LEU A 203 -4.68 4.30 15.10
N LEU A 204 -4.43 4.55 16.38
CA LEU A 204 -4.29 3.51 17.39
C LEU A 204 -5.59 2.68 17.51
N ALA A 205 -6.75 3.35 17.59
CA ALA A 205 -8.05 2.70 17.61
C ALA A 205 -8.31 1.86 16.35
N LEU A 206 -7.92 2.38 15.18
CA LEU A 206 -8.01 1.64 13.91
C LEU A 206 -7.17 0.36 13.94
N ARG A 207 -5.93 0.41 14.44
CA ARG A 207 -5.08 -0.77 14.60
C ARG A 207 -5.65 -1.77 15.60
N ALA A 208 -6.24 -1.29 16.69
CA ALA A 208 -6.85 -2.14 17.71
C ALA A 208 -8.12 -2.85 17.21
N ALA A 209 -8.89 -2.21 16.31
CA ALA A 209 -10.10 -2.78 15.71
C ALA A 209 -9.81 -3.85 14.64
N ALA A 210 -8.65 -3.78 14.00
CA ALA A 210 -8.21 -4.72 12.97
C ALA A 210 -6.81 -5.26 13.31
N PRO A 211 -6.68 -6.06 14.39
CA PRO A 211 -5.38 -6.63 14.76
C PRO A 211 -4.88 -7.54 13.62
N PRO A 212 -3.56 -7.57 13.37
CA PRO A 212 -3.00 -8.50 12.39
C PRO A 212 -3.36 -9.94 12.76
N ASP A 213 -3.84 -10.71 11.78
CA ASP A 213 -3.95 -12.16 11.94
C ASP A 213 -2.55 -12.77 11.90
N PRO A 214 -2.05 -13.40 12.99
CA PRO A 214 -0.70 -13.94 13.04
C PRO A 214 -0.38 -14.97 11.95
N GLY A 215 -1.40 -15.61 11.37
CA GLY A 215 -1.24 -16.60 10.29
C GLY A 215 -1.23 -16.01 8.88
N THR A 216 -1.62 -14.74 8.71
CA THR A 216 -1.74 -14.11 7.39
C THR A 216 -0.52 -13.22 7.12
N PRO A 217 0.29 -13.51 6.08
CA PRO A 217 1.43 -12.68 5.75
C PRO A 217 0.99 -11.29 5.27
N MET A 218 1.90 -10.31 5.27
CA MET A 218 1.57 -8.95 4.79
C MET A 218 1.47 -8.90 3.26
N PHE A 219 2.36 -9.62 2.59
CA PHE A 219 2.55 -9.61 1.15
C PHE A 219 2.62 -11.03 0.61
N TYR A 220 2.10 -11.21 -0.60
CA TYR A 220 2.31 -12.40 -1.40
C TYR A 220 3.06 -12.07 -2.69
N SER A 221 3.75 -13.09 -3.20
CA SER A 221 4.28 -13.16 -4.55
C SER A 221 4.20 -14.61 -5.04
N LEU A 222 4.75 -14.91 -6.23
CA LEU A 222 4.78 -16.25 -6.81
C LEU A 222 6.23 -16.75 -6.98
N PRO A 223 6.48 -18.06 -6.84
CA PRO A 223 7.76 -18.66 -7.17
C PRO A 223 8.13 -18.38 -8.63
N GLY A 224 9.24 -17.68 -8.86
CA GLY A 224 9.65 -17.29 -10.20
C GLY A 224 9.06 -15.96 -10.70
N GLY A 225 8.32 -15.25 -9.86
CA GLY A 225 7.81 -13.90 -10.09
C GLY A 225 6.34 -13.82 -10.54
N LEU A 226 5.80 -12.61 -10.47
CA LEU A 226 4.43 -12.24 -10.77
C LEU A 226 4.07 -12.36 -12.25
N GLN A 227 5.05 -12.47 -13.16
CA GLN A 227 4.78 -12.82 -14.56
C GLN A 227 3.99 -14.14 -14.67
N ARG A 228 4.14 -15.07 -13.72
CA ARG A 228 3.32 -16.29 -13.67
C ARG A 228 1.83 -16.03 -13.53
N LEU A 229 1.43 -15.00 -12.79
CA LEU A 229 0.01 -14.64 -12.68
C LEU A 229 -0.52 -14.17 -14.03
N VAL A 230 0.27 -13.36 -14.75
CA VAL A 230 -0.06 -12.91 -16.11
C VAL A 230 -0.22 -14.10 -17.04
N ASP A 231 0.75 -15.01 -17.04
CA ASP A 231 0.75 -16.17 -17.93
C ASP A 231 -0.43 -17.11 -17.64
N ALA A 232 -0.79 -17.30 -16.36
CA ALA A 232 -1.94 -18.09 -15.96
C ALA A 232 -3.27 -17.47 -16.40
N VAL A 233 -3.44 -16.16 -16.25
CA VAL A 233 -4.65 -15.45 -16.74
C VAL A 233 -4.77 -15.56 -18.26
N VAL A 234 -3.67 -15.50 -18.99
CA VAL A 234 -3.66 -15.61 -20.46
C VAL A 234 -3.95 -17.03 -20.95
N ALA A 235 -3.60 -18.04 -20.16
CA ALA A 235 -3.81 -19.44 -20.49
C ALA A 235 -5.22 -19.95 -20.17
N ALA A 236 -5.92 -19.30 -19.25
CA ALA A 236 -7.28 -19.64 -18.83
C ALA A 236 -8.34 -19.13 -19.83
#